data_AF-A0A8S3ZP70-F1
#
_entry.id   AF-A0A8S3ZP70-F1
#
_cell.length_a   1.000
_cell.length_b   1.000
_cell.length_c   1.000
_cell.angle_alpha   90.00
_cell.angle_beta   90.00
_cell.angle_gamma   90.00
#
_symmetry.space_group_name_H-M   'P 1'
#
loop_
_entity.id
_entity.type
_entity.pdbx_description
1 polymer ?
#
loop_
_entity_poly.entity_id
_entity_poly.type
_entity_poly.pdbx_seq_one_letter_code
_entity_poly.pdbx_strand_id
1 'polypeptide(L)'
;TCLLCPCPQLTAYWTPPPSCPRRVCCCEASSKMPLCISSIFRDAKTTCIFFGTILVIYYFIMDIFLYRRFKTINIVEDSKPGPAEESFSSFTHLSVKALMNDHTSQYIINPSAEYFDQITKFSTTFSFVTPNMISITHLILGLVSGKFIASENLYDRRVGVVIFEIRSWLDSFDGVVYRSQSGTHLQFQSVKSTTGYYVDIICDALGGVFLCFGILFYLWKRFDPYKQELPSWNKNQELSLKPGIPTNGQTQSRETYSKKHLFWKVFCYGMCLACAGKFWDLTVADFTDIFQKPLSDPKTSLLQNELCHSTTTVILFYLWRLLEGQALLQYILIPIIIDKIWEFLNYTQYVLLFVIVALYVTCLIYIHHLRTLLNL
;
A
#
# COMPACT_ATOMS: atom_id res chain seq x y z
N THR A 1 -38.85 -5.33 -33.24
CA THR A 1 -37.66 -4.71 -33.86
C THR A 1 -36.65 -4.42 -32.76
N CYS A 2 -35.72 -5.35 -32.52
CA CYS A 2 -34.65 -5.16 -31.55
C CYS A 2 -33.64 -4.15 -32.11
N LEU A 3 -33.58 -2.98 -31.50
CA LEU A 3 -32.49 -2.02 -31.71
C LEU A 3 -31.22 -2.61 -31.13
N LEU A 4 -30.33 -3.04 -32.03
CA LEU A 4 -28.93 -3.35 -31.74
C LEU A 4 -28.28 -2.16 -31.02
N CYS A 5 -27.87 -2.35 -29.77
CA CYS A 5 -26.92 -1.44 -29.13
C CYS A 5 -25.62 -1.46 -29.96
N PRO A 6 -25.07 -0.30 -30.35
CA PRO A 6 -23.78 -0.28 -31.04
C PRO A 6 -22.71 -0.82 -30.10
N CYS A 7 -21.91 -1.75 -30.61
CA CYS A 7 -20.75 -2.30 -29.95
C CYS A 7 -19.81 -1.14 -29.54
N PRO A 8 -19.48 -0.96 -28.25
CA PRO A 8 -18.56 0.10 -27.86
C PRO A 8 -17.18 -0.20 -28.45
N GLN A 9 -16.71 0.69 -29.33
CA GLN A 9 -15.33 0.69 -29.78
C GLN A 9 -14.42 0.69 -28.54
N LEU A 10 -13.58 -0.34 -28.43
CA LEU A 10 -12.49 -0.40 -27.45
C LEU A 10 -11.48 0.72 -27.76
N THR A 11 -11.79 1.93 -27.31
CA THR A 11 -10.78 2.95 -27.04
C THR A 11 -10.38 2.78 -25.58
N ALA A 12 -9.10 2.46 -25.36
CA ALA A 12 -8.57 1.97 -24.09
C ALA A 12 -8.72 2.92 -22.89
N TYR A 13 -9.22 4.15 -23.08
CA TYR A 13 -9.24 5.19 -22.05
C TYR A 13 -10.63 5.77 -21.71
N TRP A 14 -11.71 5.42 -22.44
CA TRP A 14 -12.98 6.16 -22.34
C TRP A 14 -14.22 5.31 -22.02
N THR A 15 -14.08 4.00 -21.87
CA THR A 15 -15.21 3.13 -21.54
C THR A 15 -15.33 2.90 -20.03
N PRO A 16 -16.53 3.08 -19.43
CA PRO A 16 -16.76 2.70 -18.04
C PRO A 16 -16.45 1.21 -17.86
N PRO A 17 -15.97 0.78 -16.68
CA PRO A 17 -15.72 -0.64 -16.43
C PRO A 17 -16.98 -1.47 -16.70
N PRO A 18 -16.82 -2.73 -17.15
CA PRO A 18 -17.96 -3.58 -17.49
C PRO A 18 -18.93 -3.66 -16.32
N SER A 19 -20.23 -3.48 -16.62
CA SER A 19 -21.31 -3.41 -15.63
C SER A 19 -21.66 -4.76 -14.98
N CYS A 20 -20.91 -5.83 -15.26
CA CYS A 20 -21.16 -7.16 -14.74
C CYS A 20 -21.21 -7.23 -13.19
N PRO A 21 -20.36 -6.51 -12.42
CA PRO A 21 -20.49 -6.44 -10.97
C PRO A 21 -21.77 -5.73 -10.49
N ARG A 22 -22.34 -4.83 -11.30
CA ARG A 22 -23.53 -4.05 -10.92
C ARG A 22 -24.79 -4.91 -10.80
N ARG A 23 -24.83 -6.08 -11.43
CA ARG A 23 -26.03 -6.91 -11.45
C ARG A 23 -26.12 -7.87 -10.25
N VAL A 24 -25.02 -8.14 -9.56
CA VAL A 24 -24.98 -9.07 -8.42
C VAL A 24 -25.46 -8.40 -7.12
N CYS A 25 -25.27 -7.08 -6.97
CA CYS A 25 -25.65 -6.36 -5.73
C CYS A 25 -26.98 -5.59 -5.80
N CYS A 26 -27.65 -5.51 -6.95
CA CYS A 26 -28.94 -4.79 -7.06
C CYS A 26 -30.17 -5.63 -6.67
N CYS A 27 -29.98 -6.84 -6.14
CA CYS A 27 -31.04 -7.67 -5.57
C CYS A 27 -31.01 -7.64 -4.03
N GLU A 28 -30.96 -6.45 -3.42
CA GLU A 28 -31.21 -6.32 -1.99
C GLU A 28 -32.71 -6.14 -1.75
N ALA A 29 -33.42 -7.27 -1.72
CA ALA A 29 -34.76 -7.33 -1.15
C ALA A 29 -34.63 -7.13 0.36
N SER A 30 -35.31 -6.10 0.86
CA SER A 30 -35.41 -5.79 2.28
C SER A 30 -36.05 -6.96 3.04
N SER A 31 -35.25 -7.74 3.78
CA SER A 31 -35.75 -8.62 4.82
C SER A 31 -35.16 -8.19 6.17
N LYS A 32 -36.05 -7.75 7.05
CA LYS A 32 -35.74 -7.32 8.41
C LYS A 32 -35.62 -8.55 9.28
N MET A 33 -34.42 -8.84 9.79
CA MET A 33 -34.23 -9.63 11.01
C MET A 33 -33.29 -8.84 11.95
N PRO A 34 -33.70 -8.55 13.20
CA PRO A 34 -32.88 -7.77 14.11
C PRO A 34 -31.92 -8.70 14.85
N LEU A 35 -30.66 -8.74 14.42
CA LEU A 35 -29.54 -9.19 15.24
C LEU A 35 -29.05 -7.98 16.07
N CYS A 36 -28.99 -8.12 17.39
CA CYS A 36 -28.62 -7.09 18.38
C CYS A 36 -27.25 -6.39 18.20
N ILE A 37 -26.52 -6.67 17.10
CA ILE A 37 -25.26 -6.02 16.72
C ILE A 37 -25.50 -4.91 15.66
N SER A 38 -26.71 -4.81 15.09
CA SER A 38 -27.02 -3.93 13.95
C SER A 38 -27.06 -2.43 14.27
N SER A 39 -26.96 -2.01 15.54
CA SER A 39 -26.93 -0.59 15.91
C SER A 39 -25.54 0.03 15.79
N ILE A 40 -24.46 -0.77 15.78
CA ILE A 40 -23.07 -0.31 15.68
C ILE A 40 -22.67 -0.03 14.20
N PHE A 41 -23.34 -0.66 13.23
CA PHE A 41 -22.95 -0.67 11.81
C PHE A 41 -23.89 0.11 10.90
N ARG A 42 -24.47 1.22 11.38
CA ARG A 42 -25.44 2.00 10.60
C ARG A 42 -24.78 2.99 9.62
N ASP A 43 -23.49 3.27 9.80
CA ASP A 43 -22.69 4.15 8.94
C ASP A 43 -21.38 3.45 8.51
N ALA A 44 -21.10 3.46 7.20
CA ALA A 44 -19.87 2.92 6.63
C ALA A 44 -18.63 3.61 7.21
N LYS A 45 -18.73 4.90 7.55
CA LYS A 45 -17.63 5.65 8.19
C LYS A 45 -17.29 5.10 9.57
N THR A 46 -18.30 4.90 10.42
CA THR A 46 -18.12 4.32 11.76
C THR A 46 -17.56 2.91 11.69
N THR A 47 -18.01 2.14 10.70
CA THR A 47 -17.51 0.79 10.43
C THR A 47 -16.02 0.81 10.05
N CYS A 48 -15.62 1.67 9.11
CA CYS A 48 -14.21 1.84 8.73
C CYS A 48 -13.34 2.30 9.90
N ILE A 49 -13.83 3.22 10.75
CA ILE A 49 -13.11 3.68 11.93
C ILE A 49 -12.92 2.52 12.92
N PHE A 50 -13.98 1.75 13.21
CA PHE A 50 -13.92 0.63 14.13
C PHE A 50 -12.90 -0.43 13.70
N PHE A 51 -12.98 -0.88 12.44
CA PHE A 51 -12.00 -1.84 11.91
C PHE A 51 -10.59 -1.24 11.84
N GLY A 52 -10.46 0.04 11.48
CA GLY A 52 -9.18 0.76 11.51
C GLY A 52 -8.57 0.80 12.90
N THR A 53 -9.37 1.05 13.95
CA THR A 53 -8.91 1.03 15.34
C THR A 53 -8.47 -0.36 15.77
N ILE A 54 -9.22 -1.41 15.42
CA ILE A 54 -8.82 -2.80 15.69
C ILE A 54 -7.49 -3.12 15.02
N LEU A 55 -7.31 -2.74 13.75
CA LEU A 55 -6.07 -2.96 13.01
C LEU A 55 -4.89 -2.21 13.64
N VAL A 56 -5.07 -0.95 14.04
CA VAL A 56 -4.01 -0.18 14.72
C VAL A 56 -3.63 -0.82 16.05
N ILE A 57 -4.60 -1.29 16.85
CA ILE A 57 -4.32 -2.00 18.10
C ILE A 57 -3.57 -3.30 17.83
N TYR A 58 -4.00 -4.06 16.82
CA TYR A 58 -3.31 -5.28 16.39
C TYR A 58 -1.86 -4.99 16.01
N TYR A 59 -1.60 -4.01 15.15
CA TYR A 59 -0.26 -3.61 14.73
C TYR A 59 0.60 -3.18 15.91
N PHE A 60 0.05 -2.41 16.85
CA PHE A 60 0.76 -1.98 18.04
C PHE A 60 1.17 -3.18 18.93
N ILE A 61 0.28 -4.13 19.14
CA ILE A 61 0.58 -5.35 19.92
C ILE A 61 1.65 -6.19 19.22
N MET A 62 1.54 -6.37 17.90
CA MET A 62 2.50 -7.14 17.11
C MET A 62 3.90 -6.51 17.13
N ASP A 63 4.00 -5.18 17.05
CA ASP A 63 5.28 -4.47 17.19
C ASP A 63 5.90 -4.66 18.58
N ILE A 64 5.10 -4.68 19.65
CA ILE A 64 5.63 -4.98 20.99
C ILE A 64 6.29 -6.35 21.01
N PHE A 65 5.69 -7.36 20.39
CA PHE A 65 6.28 -8.69 20.29
C PHE A 65 7.52 -8.71 19.41
N LEU A 66 7.48 -8.04 18.25
CA LEU A 66 8.61 -7.93 17.34
C LEU A 66 9.84 -7.32 18.03
N TYR A 67 9.68 -6.16 18.66
CA TYR A 67 10.80 -5.48 19.31
C TYR A 67 11.25 -6.15 20.61
N ARG A 68 10.38 -6.88 21.30
CA ARG A 68 10.79 -7.76 22.42
C ARG A 68 11.68 -8.90 21.93
N ARG A 69 11.30 -9.56 20.84
CA ARG A 69 12.12 -10.62 20.23
C ARG A 69 13.42 -10.06 19.70
N PHE A 70 13.38 -8.93 18.99
CA PHE A 70 14.55 -8.25 18.44
C PHE A 70 15.62 -8.01 19.51
N LYS A 71 15.25 -7.51 20.69
CA LYS A 71 16.20 -7.28 21.81
C LYS A 71 16.95 -8.51 22.32
N THR A 72 16.50 -9.72 21.98
CA THR A 72 17.07 -10.97 22.49
C THR A 72 17.94 -11.70 21.47
N ILE A 73 18.03 -11.21 20.23
CA ILE A 73 18.73 -11.90 19.15
C ILE A 73 20.01 -11.20 18.74
N ASN A 74 20.88 -11.96 18.06
CA ASN A 74 21.90 -11.39 17.20
C ASN A 74 21.39 -11.46 15.75
N ILE A 75 21.22 -10.31 15.10
CA ILE A 75 20.72 -10.23 13.72
C ILE A 75 21.57 -11.05 12.74
N VAL A 76 22.90 -11.07 12.92
CA VAL A 76 23.81 -11.77 12.00
C VAL A 76 23.48 -13.26 11.94
N GLU A 77 23.11 -13.84 13.08
CA GLU A 77 22.74 -15.25 13.19
C GLU A 77 21.29 -15.50 12.80
N ASP A 78 20.36 -14.67 13.29
CA ASP A 78 18.92 -14.87 13.06
C ASP A 78 18.56 -14.68 11.58
N SER A 79 19.22 -13.78 10.86
CA SER A 79 18.94 -13.51 9.43
C SER A 79 19.38 -14.60 8.44
N LYS A 80 20.03 -15.67 8.91
CA LYS A 80 20.41 -16.82 8.08
C LYS A 80 19.16 -17.61 7.65
N PRO A 81 19.24 -18.38 6.54
CA PRO A 81 18.12 -19.23 6.10
C PRO A 81 17.69 -20.22 7.18
N GLY A 82 16.38 -20.41 7.31
CA GLY A 82 15.81 -21.41 8.19
C GLY A 82 15.83 -22.81 7.58
N PRO A 83 15.77 -23.87 8.39
CA PRO A 83 15.52 -25.23 7.90
C PRO A 83 14.24 -25.28 7.05
N ALA A 84 14.20 -26.17 6.05
CA ALA A 84 13.04 -26.32 5.15
C ALA A 84 11.75 -26.78 5.86
N GLU A 85 11.87 -27.34 7.07
CA GLU A 85 10.76 -27.84 7.89
C GLU A 85 10.21 -26.78 8.85
N GLU A 86 10.89 -25.63 9.00
CA GLU A 86 10.46 -24.58 9.92
C GLU A 86 9.21 -23.85 9.40
N SER A 87 8.19 -23.71 10.26
CA SER A 87 6.99 -22.92 9.93
C SER A 87 7.30 -21.43 9.92
N PHE A 88 6.68 -20.67 9.01
CA PHE A 88 6.91 -19.24 8.92
C PHE A 88 6.38 -18.52 10.19
N SER A 89 7.14 -17.54 10.67
CA SER A 89 6.70 -16.62 11.73
C SER A 89 7.24 -15.22 11.45
N SER A 90 6.41 -14.19 11.64
CA SER A 90 6.83 -12.78 11.51
C SER A 90 7.89 -12.36 12.54
N PHE A 91 8.22 -13.23 13.50
CA PHE A 91 9.14 -12.98 14.61
C PHE A 91 10.40 -13.86 14.57
N THR A 92 10.53 -14.75 13.59
CA THR A 92 11.76 -15.54 13.35
C THR A 92 12.43 -15.06 12.08
N HIS A 93 13.72 -15.40 11.95
CA HIS A 93 14.55 -14.99 10.81
C HIS A 93 14.55 -13.48 10.53
N LEU A 94 14.66 -12.69 11.60
CA LEU A 94 14.61 -11.24 11.53
C LEU A 94 15.82 -10.71 10.77
N SER A 95 15.53 -10.01 9.67
CA SER A 95 16.51 -9.23 8.94
C SER A 95 16.28 -7.73 9.13
N VAL A 96 17.27 -6.91 8.77
CA VAL A 96 17.10 -5.45 8.71
C VAL A 96 15.91 -5.08 7.83
N LYS A 97 15.76 -5.75 6.68
CA LYS A 97 14.60 -5.58 5.79
C LYS A 97 13.28 -5.89 6.53
N ALA A 98 13.19 -7.03 7.21
CA ALA A 98 11.97 -7.42 7.95
C ALA A 98 11.64 -6.45 9.11
N LEU A 99 12.66 -5.95 9.81
CA LEU A 99 12.49 -4.97 10.88
C LEU A 99 12.02 -3.61 10.37
N MET A 100 12.40 -3.22 9.15
CA MET A 100 12.03 -1.94 8.54
C MET A 100 10.77 -1.99 7.67
N ASN A 101 10.24 -3.18 7.41
CA ASN A 101 9.05 -3.43 6.58
C ASN A 101 7.77 -2.89 7.24
N ASP A 102 6.84 -2.36 6.44
CA ASP A 102 5.58 -1.82 6.96
C ASP A 102 4.70 -2.87 7.67
N HIS A 103 3.79 -2.40 8.54
CA HIS A 103 2.95 -3.26 9.37
C HIS A 103 2.04 -4.19 8.57
N THR A 104 1.46 -3.70 7.48
CA THR A 104 0.49 -4.47 6.68
C THR A 104 1.23 -5.57 5.92
N SER A 105 2.38 -5.23 5.33
CA SER A 105 3.25 -6.20 4.67
C SER A 105 3.79 -7.24 5.66
N GLN A 106 4.31 -6.81 6.81
CA GLN A 106 4.95 -7.71 7.79
C GLN A 106 3.99 -8.65 8.53
N TYR A 107 2.78 -8.18 8.85
CA TYR A 107 1.86 -8.90 9.75
C TYR A 107 0.60 -9.45 9.08
N ILE A 108 0.32 -9.08 7.83
CA ILE A 108 -0.86 -9.56 7.10
C ILE A 108 -0.44 -10.17 5.76
N ILE A 109 0.18 -9.39 4.87
CA ILE A 109 0.44 -9.83 3.50
C ILE A 109 1.48 -10.94 3.46
N ASN A 110 2.71 -10.70 3.95
CA ASN A 110 3.78 -11.70 3.91
C ASN A 110 3.39 -13.00 4.63
N PRO A 111 2.83 -12.98 5.86
CA PRO A 111 2.40 -14.22 6.52
C PRO A 111 1.35 -14.97 5.70
N SER A 112 0.37 -14.26 5.12
CA SER A 112 -0.66 -14.92 4.32
C SER A 112 -0.10 -15.55 3.04
N ALA A 113 0.88 -14.92 2.39
CA ALA A 113 1.57 -15.45 1.21
C ALA A 113 2.42 -16.69 1.55
N GLU A 114 3.18 -16.63 2.65
CA GLU A 114 3.99 -17.75 3.15
C GLU A 114 3.12 -18.94 3.56
N TYR A 115 2.06 -18.72 4.33
CA TYR A 115 1.12 -19.79 4.71
C TYR A 115 0.39 -20.38 3.50
N PHE A 116 0.05 -19.56 2.52
CA PHE A 116 -0.55 -20.05 1.28
C PHE A 116 0.39 -21.05 0.57
N ASP A 117 1.67 -20.71 0.41
CA ASP A 117 2.64 -21.63 -0.19
C ASP A 117 2.85 -22.87 0.69
N GLN A 118 2.94 -22.71 2.01
CA GLN A 118 3.16 -23.83 2.93
C GLN A 118 2.00 -24.83 2.92
N ILE A 119 0.75 -24.36 2.85
CA ILE A 119 -0.46 -25.19 2.85
C ILE A 119 -0.70 -25.84 1.49
N THR A 120 -0.62 -25.03 0.42
CA THR A 120 -0.96 -25.51 -0.94
C THR A 120 0.21 -26.15 -1.66
N LYS A 121 1.44 -25.96 -1.16
CA LYS A 121 2.69 -26.35 -1.82
C LYS A 121 2.75 -25.80 -3.24
N PHE A 122 2.32 -24.55 -3.42
CA PHE A 122 2.16 -23.93 -4.74
C PHE A 122 3.47 -23.91 -5.51
N SER A 123 4.55 -23.45 -4.89
CA SER A 123 5.87 -23.29 -5.53
C SER A 123 6.44 -24.61 -6.05
N THR A 124 6.16 -25.73 -5.36
CA THR A 124 6.62 -27.07 -5.75
C THR A 124 5.66 -27.74 -6.73
N THR A 125 4.35 -27.55 -6.55
CA THR A 125 3.32 -28.19 -7.39
C THR A 125 3.23 -27.52 -8.76
N PHE A 126 3.28 -26.20 -8.79
CA PHE A 126 3.22 -25.36 -9.98
C PHE A 126 4.60 -24.80 -10.30
N SER A 127 5.62 -25.65 -10.37
CA SER A 127 7.01 -25.26 -10.63
C SER A 127 7.23 -24.55 -11.97
N PHE A 128 6.28 -24.65 -12.90
CA PHE A 128 6.30 -23.91 -14.16
C PHE A 128 5.93 -22.42 -14.00
N VAL A 129 5.28 -22.04 -12.90
CA VAL A 129 4.95 -20.64 -12.60
C VAL A 129 6.19 -19.99 -11.99
N THR A 130 6.80 -19.09 -12.75
CA THR A 130 8.00 -18.37 -12.30
C THR A 130 7.62 -17.10 -11.51
N PRO A 131 8.48 -16.62 -10.59
CA PRO A 131 8.28 -15.34 -9.91
C PRO A 131 7.99 -14.20 -10.90
N ASN A 132 8.73 -14.11 -12.01
CA ASN A 132 8.52 -13.08 -13.04
C ASN A 132 7.11 -13.11 -13.66
N MET A 133 6.50 -14.29 -13.81
CA MET A 133 5.12 -14.40 -14.31
C MET A 133 4.12 -13.84 -13.30
N ILE A 134 4.38 -14.03 -12.01
CA ILE A 134 3.60 -13.43 -10.92
C ILE A 134 3.79 -11.92 -10.94
N SER A 135 5.02 -11.43 -11.11
CA SER A 135 5.33 -9.99 -11.21
C SER A 135 4.57 -9.30 -12.35
N ILE A 136 4.55 -9.92 -13.53
CA ILE A 136 3.77 -9.43 -14.69
C ILE A 136 2.25 -9.47 -14.40
N THR A 137 1.78 -10.51 -13.70
CA THR A 137 0.36 -10.64 -13.37
C THR A 137 -0.09 -9.53 -12.43
N HIS A 138 0.69 -9.23 -11.39
CA HIS A 138 0.34 -8.14 -10.48
C HIS A 138 0.44 -6.77 -11.17
N LEU A 139 1.38 -6.55 -12.08
CA LEU A 139 1.40 -5.35 -12.94
C LEU A 139 0.08 -5.14 -13.71
N ILE A 140 -0.47 -6.20 -14.30
CA ILE A 140 -1.77 -6.15 -15.01
C ILE A 140 -2.90 -5.78 -14.04
N LEU A 141 -2.91 -6.36 -12.84
CA LEU A 141 -3.90 -6.00 -11.81
C LEU A 141 -3.76 -4.54 -11.37
N GLY A 142 -2.55 -4.01 -11.29
CA GLY A 142 -2.30 -2.59 -11.04
C GLY A 142 -2.96 -1.68 -12.09
N LEU A 143 -2.83 -2.04 -13.38
CA LEU A 143 -3.49 -1.34 -14.48
C LEU A 143 -5.02 -1.40 -14.37
N VAL A 144 -5.56 -2.60 -14.12
CA VAL A 144 -7.01 -2.81 -13.96
C VAL A 144 -7.54 -2.01 -12.77
N SER A 145 -6.86 -2.07 -11.63
CA SER A 145 -7.19 -1.30 -10.44
C SER A 145 -7.22 0.21 -10.73
N GLY A 146 -6.17 0.75 -11.36
CA GLY A 146 -6.10 2.16 -11.75
C GLY A 146 -7.30 2.60 -12.61
N LYS A 147 -7.75 1.74 -13.53
CA LYS A 147 -8.96 1.99 -14.33
C LYS A 147 -10.23 2.06 -13.48
N PHE A 148 -10.41 1.16 -12.51
CA PHE A 148 -11.55 1.18 -11.59
C PHE A 148 -11.52 2.41 -10.67
N ILE A 149 -10.34 2.79 -10.19
CA ILE A 149 -10.13 3.98 -9.35
C ILE A 149 -10.43 5.27 -10.12
N ALA A 150 -10.20 5.30 -11.44
CA ALA A 150 -10.57 6.42 -12.31
C ALA A 150 -12.09 6.59 -12.53
N SER A 151 -12.94 5.71 -11.97
CA SER A 151 -14.40 5.80 -12.05
C SER A 151 -14.95 6.87 -11.10
N GLU A 152 -16.09 7.46 -11.46
CA GLU A 152 -16.81 8.43 -10.62
C GLU A 152 -17.68 7.77 -9.56
N ASN A 153 -18.04 6.50 -9.74
CA ASN A 153 -18.79 5.77 -8.75
C ASN A 153 -17.85 5.31 -7.63
N LEU A 154 -18.25 5.58 -6.38
CA LEU A 154 -17.48 5.15 -5.21
C LEU A 154 -17.36 3.62 -5.11
N TYR A 155 -18.39 2.89 -5.52
CA TYR A 155 -18.36 1.43 -5.55
C TYR A 155 -17.27 0.89 -6.49
N ASP A 156 -17.20 1.40 -7.72
CA ASP A 156 -16.17 1.00 -8.69
C ASP A 156 -14.76 1.31 -8.13
N ARG A 157 -14.57 2.47 -7.48
CA ARG A 157 -13.30 2.81 -6.84
C ARG A 157 -12.92 1.84 -5.72
N ARG A 158 -13.88 1.44 -4.88
CA ARG A 158 -13.67 0.45 -3.81
C ARG A 158 -13.29 -0.93 -4.36
N VAL A 159 -13.92 -1.36 -5.46
CA VAL A 159 -13.50 -2.58 -6.17
C VAL A 159 -12.07 -2.42 -6.69
N GLY A 160 -11.72 -1.26 -7.23
CA GLY A 160 -10.35 -0.95 -7.63
C GLY A 160 -9.34 -1.08 -6.49
N VAL A 161 -9.66 -0.61 -5.28
CA VAL A 161 -8.82 -0.79 -4.10
C VAL A 161 -8.64 -2.27 -3.75
N VAL A 162 -9.70 -3.07 -3.76
CA VAL A 162 -9.59 -4.52 -3.51
C VAL A 162 -8.69 -5.20 -4.54
N ILE A 163 -8.80 -4.84 -5.83
CA ILE A 163 -7.91 -5.35 -6.88
C ILE A 163 -6.46 -4.92 -6.61
N PHE A 164 -6.24 -3.70 -6.10
CA PHE A 164 -4.90 -3.22 -5.73
C PHE A 164 -4.31 -3.97 -4.54
N GLU A 165 -5.12 -4.37 -3.55
CA GLU A 165 -4.66 -5.21 -2.45
C GLU A 165 -4.28 -6.62 -2.92
N ILE A 166 -5.05 -7.21 -3.83
CA ILE A 166 -4.69 -8.50 -4.45
C ILE A 166 -3.36 -8.36 -5.21
N ARG A 167 -3.14 -7.23 -5.90
CA ARG A 167 -1.86 -6.90 -6.53
C ARG A 167 -0.73 -6.87 -5.50
N SER A 168 -0.89 -6.14 -4.38
CA SER A 168 0.11 -6.08 -3.31
C SER A 168 0.37 -7.44 -2.65
N TRP A 169 -0.65 -8.31 -2.60
CA TRP A 169 -0.48 -9.68 -2.14
C TRP A 169 0.38 -10.52 -3.10
N LEU A 170 0.13 -10.40 -4.41
CA LEU A 170 0.91 -11.11 -5.43
C LEU A 170 2.35 -10.61 -5.55
N ASP A 171 2.56 -9.31 -5.35
CA ASP A 171 3.88 -8.67 -5.20
C ASP A 171 4.69 -9.36 -4.08
N SER A 172 4.13 -9.53 -2.88
CA SER A 172 4.79 -10.33 -1.84
C SER A 172 4.97 -11.81 -2.19
N PHE A 173 3.98 -12.40 -2.88
CA PHE A 173 3.97 -13.82 -3.21
C PHE A 173 5.06 -14.22 -4.22
N ASP A 174 5.46 -13.34 -5.14
CA ASP A 174 6.54 -13.66 -6.08
C ASP A 174 7.88 -13.91 -5.35
N GLY A 175 8.13 -13.17 -4.28
CA GLY A 175 9.29 -13.33 -3.42
C GLY A 175 9.24 -14.63 -2.62
N VAL A 176 8.06 -15.07 -2.18
CA VAL A 176 7.86 -16.38 -1.53
C VAL A 176 8.22 -17.50 -2.49
N VAL A 177 7.66 -17.46 -3.70
CA VAL A 177 7.93 -18.46 -4.75
C VAL A 177 9.41 -18.49 -5.11
N TYR A 178 10.05 -17.32 -5.23
CA TYR A 178 11.49 -17.23 -5.48
C TYR A 178 12.30 -17.93 -4.37
N ARG A 179 12.04 -17.62 -3.09
CA ARG A 179 12.76 -18.21 -1.95
C ARG A 179 12.58 -19.72 -1.86
N SER A 180 11.38 -20.20 -2.15
CA SER A 180 11.05 -21.62 -2.17
C SER A 180 11.83 -22.35 -3.28
N GLN A 181 11.93 -21.75 -4.47
CA GLN A 181 12.62 -22.34 -5.62
C GLN A 181 14.16 -22.20 -5.57
N SER A 182 14.69 -21.15 -4.94
CA SER A 182 16.12 -20.89 -4.79
C SER A 182 16.78 -21.59 -3.61
N GLY A 183 15.98 -22.20 -2.71
CA GLY A 183 16.47 -22.82 -1.48
C GLY A 183 16.87 -21.82 -0.39
N THR A 184 16.54 -20.53 -0.54
CA THR A 184 16.78 -19.48 0.48
C THR A 184 15.56 -19.31 1.39
N HIS A 185 15.08 -20.41 1.96
CA HIS A 185 13.88 -20.44 2.80
C HIS A 185 14.03 -19.49 4.01
N LEU A 186 13.01 -18.68 4.26
CA LEU A 186 12.95 -17.68 5.35
C LEU A 186 14.06 -16.61 5.34
N GLN A 187 14.86 -16.51 4.27
CA GLN A 187 15.88 -15.48 4.15
C GLN A 187 15.32 -14.20 3.53
N PHE A 188 15.02 -13.20 4.35
CA PHE A 188 14.44 -11.92 3.91
C PHE A 188 15.51 -10.90 3.52
N GLN A 189 16.24 -11.17 2.43
CA GLN A 189 17.22 -10.25 1.83
C GLN A 189 16.95 -10.05 0.33
N SER A 190 17.21 -8.83 -0.17
CA SER A 190 17.04 -8.51 -1.58
C SER A 190 18.28 -8.93 -2.40
N VAL A 191 18.12 -9.85 -3.35
CA VAL A 191 19.21 -10.32 -4.22
C VAL A 191 19.34 -9.41 -5.46
N LYS A 192 20.00 -8.24 -5.27
CA LYS A 192 20.06 -7.13 -6.25
C LYS A 192 20.77 -7.45 -7.59
N SER A 193 21.44 -8.59 -7.69
CA SER A 193 22.19 -9.02 -8.89
C SER A 193 21.38 -9.89 -9.86
N THR A 194 20.10 -10.16 -9.58
CA THR A 194 19.28 -11.07 -10.40
C THR A 194 18.33 -10.30 -11.32
N THR A 195 18.05 -10.84 -12.49
CA THR A 195 17.05 -10.28 -13.42
C THR A 195 15.66 -10.18 -12.78
N GLY A 196 15.30 -11.14 -11.91
CA GLY A 196 14.02 -11.14 -11.20
C GLY A 196 13.83 -9.90 -10.32
N TYR A 197 14.87 -9.49 -9.59
CA TYR A 197 14.83 -8.27 -8.78
C TYR A 197 14.53 -7.01 -9.60
N TYR A 198 15.09 -6.89 -10.80
CA TYR A 198 14.80 -5.74 -11.67
C TYR A 198 13.39 -5.79 -12.24
N VAL A 199 12.90 -6.97 -12.62
CA VAL A 199 11.53 -7.15 -13.14
C VAL A 199 10.52 -6.76 -12.08
N ASP A 200 10.69 -7.26 -10.85
CA ASP A 200 9.84 -6.98 -9.70
C ASP A 200 9.74 -5.47 -9.41
N ILE A 201 10.89 -4.81 -9.22
CA ILE A 201 10.96 -3.35 -8.97
C ILE A 201 10.28 -2.53 -10.06
N ILE A 202 10.46 -2.91 -11.33
CA ILE A 202 9.84 -2.20 -12.44
C ILE A 202 8.32 -2.42 -12.42
N CYS A 203 7.85 -3.65 -12.15
CA CYS A 203 6.44 -3.97 -12.06
C CYS A 203 5.76 -3.19 -10.91
N ASP A 204 6.40 -3.11 -9.75
CA ASP A 204 5.92 -2.34 -8.60
C ASP A 204 5.86 -0.84 -8.87
N ALA A 205 6.94 -0.28 -9.43
CA ALA A 205 6.99 1.13 -9.78
C ALA A 205 5.88 1.50 -10.78
N LEU A 206 5.69 0.67 -11.81
CA LEU A 206 4.62 0.87 -12.79
C LEU A 206 3.23 0.67 -12.18
N GLY A 207 3.04 -0.27 -11.27
CA GLY A 207 1.81 -0.46 -10.51
C GLY A 207 1.42 0.80 -9.72
N GLY A 208 2.39 1.39 -9.01
CA GLY A 208 2.21 2.67 -8.31
C GLY A 208 1.90 3.84 -9.25
N VAL A 209 2.53 3.87 -10.43
CA VAL A 209 2.24 4.85 -11.49
C VAL A 209 0.80 4.70 -12.01
N PHE A 210 0.33 3.49 -12.25
CA PHE A 210 -1.06 3.24 -12.67
C PHE A 210 -2.08 3.68 -11.62
N LEU A 211 -1.80 3.48 -10.34
CA LEU A 211 -2.62 4.01 -9.25
C LEU A 211 -2.68 5.55 -9.28
N CYS A 212 -1.53 6.21 -9.41
CA CYS A 212 -1.45 7.67 -9.51
C CYS A 212 -2.23 8.21 -10.72
N PHE A 213 -2.11 7.58 -11.89
CA PHE A 213 -2.91 7.94 -13.06
C PHE A 213 -4.40 7.72 -12.81
N GLY A 214 -4.80 6.62 -12.18
CA GLY A 214 -6.19 6.36 -11.79
C GLY A 214 -6.77 7.50 -10.93
N ILE A 215 -6.01 7.93 -9.91
CA ILE A 215 -6.36 9.07 -9.06
C ILE A 215 -6.44 10.38 -9.85
N LEU A 216 -5.45 10.65 -10.72
CA LEU A 216 -5.43 11.87 -11.53
C LEU A 216 -6.65 11.97 -12.44
N PHE A 217 -6.98 10.89 -13.16
CA PHE A 217 -8.14 10.85 -14.04
C PHE A 217 -9.45 11.00 -13.26
N TYR A 218 -9.54 10.40 -12.07
CA TYR A 218 -10.66 10.61 -11.17
C TYR A 218 -10.83 12.10 -10.80
N LEU A 219 -9.76 12.76 -10.35
CA LEU A 219 -9.80 14.16 -9.94
C LEU A 219 -10.15 15.09 -11.11
N TRP A 220 -9.62 14.83 -12.31
CA TRP A 220 -9.99 15.58 -13.52
C TRP A 220 -11.48 15.46 -13.84
N LYS A 221 -12.08 14.28 -13.65
CA LYS A 221 -13.52 14.08 -13.86
C LYS A 221 -14.37 14.72 -12.76
N ARG A 222 -13.94 14.62 -11.50
CA ARG A 222 -14.65 15.18 -10.34
C ARG A 222 -14.77 16.70 -10.41
N PHE A 223 -13.68 17.36 -10.78
CA PHE A 223 -13.54 18.81 -10.84
C PHE A 223 -13.71 19.39 -12.26
N ASP A 224 -14.31 18.65 -13.19
CA ASP A 224 -14.53 19.13 -14.56
C ASP A 224 -15.51 20.31 -14.56
N PRO A 225 -15.11 21.53 -15.01
CA PRO A 225 -15.99 22.69 -15.04
C PRO A 225 -17.11 22.58 -16.09
N TYR A 226 -16.98 21.68 -17.07
CA TYR A 226 -17.97 21.52 -18.16
C TYR A 226 -19.04 20.47 -17.86
N LYS A 227 -18.97 19.78 -16.72
CA LYS A 227 -20.05 18.93 -16.22
C LYS A 227 -21.15 19.78 -15.60
N GLN A 228 -22.00 20.35 -16.46
CA GLN A 228 -23.34 20.75 -16.05
C GLN A 228 -24.10 19.49 -15.68
N GLU A 229 -24.33 19.26 -14.37
CA GLU A 229 -25.44 18.40 -13.98
C GLU A 229 -26.71 19.04 -14.55
N LEU A 230 -27.40 18.31 -15.43
CA LEU A 230 -28.74 18.68 -15.87
C LEU A 230 -29.55 19.08 -14.63
N PRO A 231 -30.26 20.22 -14.65
CA PRO A 231 -30.96 20.72 -13.49
C PRO A 231 -31.88 19.62 -12.97
N SER A 232 -31.60 19.12 -11.78
CA SER A 232 -32.45 18.13 -11.13
C SER A 232 -33.81 18.79 -10.91
N TRP A 233 -34.76 18.48 -11.79
CA TRP A 233 -36.12 19.05 -11.80
C TRP A 233 -36.84 18.88 -10.44
N ASN A 234 -36.37 17.97 -9.59
CA ASN A 234 -36.96 17.68 -8.28
C ASN A 234 -36.56 18.64 -7.13
N LYS A 235 -35.46 19.41 -7.25
CA LYS A 235 -35.06 20.34 -6.15
C LYS A 235 -35.89 21.62 -6.11
N ASN A 236 -36.45 22.04 -7.24
CA ASN A 236 -37.28 23.25 -7.32
C ASN A 236 -38.71 23.03 -6.84
N GLN A 237 -39.17 21.77 -6.76
CA GLN A 237 -40.54 21.46 -6.34
C GLN A 237 -40.71 21.49 -4.81
N GLU A 238 -39.66 21.23 -4.02
CA GLU A 238 -39.70 21.37 -2.55
C GLU A 238 -39.57 22.82 -2.07
N LEU A 239 -38.91 23.70 -2.84
CA LEU A 239 -38.76 25.12 -2.50
C LEU A 239 -40.01 25.97 -2.85
N SER A 240 -40.96 25.43 -3.60
CA SER A 240 -42.15 26.16 -4.07
C SER A 240 -43.34 26.13 -3.07
N LEU A 241 -43.19 25.48 -1.91
CA LEU A 241 -44.28 25.29 -0.93
C LEU A 241 -44.13 26.08 0.38
N LYS A 242 -43.11 26.94 0.51
CA LYS A 242 -42.98 27.85 1.68
C LYS A 242 -42.91 29.31 1.23
N PRO A 243 -44.00 30.09 1.34
CA PRO A 243 -43.96 31.50 1.04
C PRO A 243 -43.29 32.23 2.21
N GLY A 244 -42.22 32.98 1.91
CA GLY A 244 -41.76 34.08 2.77
C GLY A 244 -40.60 33.77 3.71
N ILE A 245 -39.42 33.43 3.17
CA ILE A 245 -38.14 33.74 3.82
C ILE A 245 -37.13 34.14 2.72
N PRO A 246 -36.53 35.35 2.77
CA PRO A 246 -35.44 35.70 1.86
C PRO A 246 -34.18 34.97 2.31
N THR A 247 -33.94 33.76 1.81
CA THR A 247 -32.67 33.06 2.03
C THR A 247 -31.66 33.53 1.00
N ASN A 248 -30.67 34.27 1.49
CA ASN A 248 -29.35 34.47 0.91
C ASN A 248 -28.94 33.29 0.01
N GLY A 249 -28.61 33.58 -1.24
CA GLY A 249 -28.04 32.62 -2.18
C GLY A 249 -26.68 32.13 -1.69
N GLN A 250 -26.68 31.10 -0.84
CA GLN A 250 -25.56 30.18 -0.73
C GLN A 250 -25.67 29.17 -1.88
N THR A 251 -25.35 29.65 -3.07
CA THR A 251 -24.86 28.78 -4.13
C THR A 251 -23.57 28.19 -3.55
N GLN A 252 -23.59 26.93 -3.11
CA GLN A 252 -22.34 26.21 -2.82
C GLN A 252 -21.52 26.26 -4.11
N SER A 253 -20.53 27.14 -4.18
CA SER A 253 -19.67 27.21 -5.35
C SER A 253 -18.96 25.87 -5.43
N ARG A 254 -19.24 25.12 -6.50
CA ARG A 254 -18.51 23.88 -6.76
C ARG A 254 -17.05 24.29 -6.95
N GLU A 255 -16.19 23.87 -6.03
CA GLU A 255 -14.76 24.16 -6.12
C GLU A 255 -14.25 23.58 -7.44
N THR A 256 -13.76 24.45 -8.33
CA THR A 256 -13.14 24.05 -9.60
C THR A 256 -11.65 24.29 -9.52
N TYR A 257 -10.85 23.27 -9.85
CA TYR A 257 -9.39 23.37 -9.88
C TYR A 257 -8.87 23.19 -11.31
N SER A 258 -7.78 23.90 -11.65
CA SER A 258 -7.12 23.72 -12.95
C SER A 258 -6.53 22.31 -13.09
N LYS A 259 -6.67 21.69 -14.27
CA LYS A 259 -6.08 20.36 -14.56
C LYS A 259 -4.57 20.32 -14.30
N LYS A 260 -3.85 21.44 -14.54
CA LYS A 260 -2.42 21.57 -14.25
C LYS A 260 -2.12 21.51 -12.75
N HIS A 261 -2.98 22.13 -11.94
CA HIS A 261 -2.86 22.09 -10.48
C HIS A 261 -3.09 20.67 -9.95
N LEU A 262 -4.15 20.00 -10.43
CA LEU A 262 -4.44 18.60 -10.07
C LEU A 262 -3.31 17.66 -10.49
N PHE A 263 -2.76 17.83 -11.69
CA PHE A 263 -1.61 17.08 -12.17
C PHE A 263 -0.41 17.25 -11.24
N TRP A 264 -0.05 18.48 -10.89
CA TRP A 264 1.10 18.73 -10.01
C TRP A 264 0.92 18.11 -8.63
N LYS A 265 -0.30 18.16 -8.09
CA LYS A 265 -0.64 17.56 -6.80
C LYS A 265 -0.42 16.03 -6.77
N VAL A 266 -0.92 15.34 -7.79
CA VAL A 266 -0.75 13.89 -7.91
C VAL A 266 0.70 13.53 -8.25
N PHE A 267 1.35 14.32 -9.12
CA PHE A 267 2.75 14.12 -9.48
C PHE A 267 3.68 14.26 -8.27
N CYS A 268 3.48 15.27 -7.42
CA CYS A 268 4.24 15.44 -6.18
C CYS A 268 4.07 14.24 -5.23
N TYR A 269 2.85 13.69 -5.13
CA TYR A 269 2.61 12.47 -4.37
C TYR A 269 3.32 11.25 -4.99
N GLY A 270 3.27 11.09 -6.31
CA GLY A 270 4.02 10.03 -7.01
C GLY A 270 5.53 10.14 -6.82
N MET A 271 6.08 11.35 -6.86
CA MET A 271 7.49 11.62 -6.53
C MET A 271 7.81 11.26 -5.07
N CYS A 272 6.91 11.56 -4.14
CA CYS A 272 7.04 11.18 -2.74
C CYS A 272 7.09 9.65 -2.56
N LEU A 273 6.24 8.89 -3.25
CA LEU A 273 6.30 7.42 -3.26
C LEU A 273 7.62 6.89 -3.82
N ALA A 274 8.08 7.45 -4.94
CA ALA A 274 9.35 7.04 -5.55
C ALA A 274 10.55 7.32 -4.63
N CYS A 275 10.58 8.49 -3.99
CA CYS A 275 11.60 8.82 -3.00
C CYS A 275 11.53 7.89 -1.78
N ALA A 276 10.33 7.62 -1.24
CA ALA A 276 10.14 6.72 -0.12
C ALA A 276 10.70 5.33 -0.40
N GLY A 277 10.28 4.71 -1.51
CA GLY A 277 10.75 3.37 -1.91
C GLY A 277 12.26 3.36 -2.16
N LYS A 278 12.80 4.35 -2.89
CA LYS A 278 14.22 4.38 -3.21
C LYS A 278 15.11 4.61 -1.99
N PHE A 279 14.78 5.58 -1.15
CA PHE A 279 15.57 5.89 0.05
C PHE A 279 15.47 4.80 1.09
N TRP A 280 14.30 4.16 1.23
CA TRP A 280 14.15 2.97 2.06
C TRP A 280 15.07 1.84 1.58
N ASP A 281 15.06 1.49 0.29
CA ASP A 281 15.90 0.40 -0.25
C ASP A 281 17.41 0.67 -0.08
N LEU A 282 17.84 1.92 -0.25
CA LEU A 282 19.23 2.33 0.00
C LEU A 282 19.58 2.19 1.49
N THR A 283 18.70 2.68 2.37
CA THR A 283 18.93 2.66 3.82
C THR A 283 18.94 1.23 4.36
N VAL A 284 18.03 0.36 3.89
CA VAL A 284 18.02 -1.07 4.20
C VAL A 284 19.32 -1.72 3.77
N ALA A 285 19.83 -1.40 2.57
CA ALA A 285 21.09 -1.96 2.08
C ALA A 285 22.29 -1.53 2.93
N ASP A 286 22.39 -0.24 3.28
CA ASP A 286 23.47 0.27 4.13
C ASP A 286 23.43 -0.33 5.54
N PHE A 287 22.24 -0.42 6.16
CA PHE A 287 22.12 -1.08 7.46
C PHE A 287 22.34 -2.59 7.38
N THR A 288 21.97 -3.23 6.28
CA THR A 288 22.28 -4.66 6.04
C THR A 288 23.78 -4.89 6.00
N ASP A 289 24.50 -4.03 5.26
CA ASP A 289 25.96 -4.05 5.19
C ASP A 289 26.62 -3.86 6.56
N ILE A 290 26.08 -2.96 7.39
CA ILE A 290 26.63 -2.65 8.72
C ILE A 290 26.27 -3.70 9.78
N PHE A 291 25.03 -4.22 9.81
CA PHE A 291 24.53 -5.03 10.94
C PHE A 291 24.37 -6.53 10.63
N GLN A 292 24.33 -6.93 9.35
CA GLN A 292 24.16 -8.35 8.99
C GLN A 292 25.44 -9.01 8.50
N LYS A 293 26.49 -8.24 8.19
CA LYS A 293 27.79 -8.80 7.83
C LYS A 293 28.61 -9.11 9.09
N PRO A 294 29.08 -10.35 9.27
CA PRO A 294 29.93 -10.68 10.41
C PRO A 294 31.26 -9.94 10.31
N LEU A 295 31.68 -9.33 11.41
CA LEU A 295 32.99 -8.69 11.53
C LEU A 295 34.01 -9.68 12.09
N SER A 296 35.23 -9.67 11.56
CA SER A 296 36.29 -10.61 11.94
C SER A 296 36.80 -10.43 13.37
N ASP A 297 36.75 -9.19 13.90
CA ASP A 297 37.20 -8.88 15.26
C ASP A 297 36.06 -9.07 16.29
N PRO A 298 36.23 -9.93 17.32
CA PRO A 298 35.20 -10.17 18.33
C PRO A 298 34.77 -8.93 19.10
N LYS A 299 35.67 -7.98 19.37
CA LYS A 299 35.32 -6.75 20.11
C LYS A 299 34.42 -5.86 19.28
N THR A 300 34.76 -5.68 18.00
CA THR A 300 33.96 -4.89 17.06
C THR A 300 32.61 -5.56 16.76
N SER A 301 32.54 -6.90 16.75
CA SER A 301 31.28 -7.63 16.62
C SER A 301 30.33 -7.45 17.83
N LEU A 302 30.87 -7.41 19.05
CA LEU A 302 30.07 -7.07 20.24
C LEU A 302 29.52 -5.64 20.15
N LEU A 303 30.36 -4.68 19.76
CA LEU A 303 29.95 -3.28 19.58
C LEU A 303 28.90 -3.14 18.47
N GLN A 304 29.05 -3.86 17.35
CA GLN A 304 28.06 -3.92 16.27
C GLN A 304 26.70 -4.39 16.80
N ASN A 305 26.69 -5.44 17.62
CA ASN A 305 25.46 -5.94 18.22
C ASN A 305 24.84 -4.94 19.21
N GLU A 306 25.64 -4.27 20.03
CA GLU A 306 25.16 -3.21 20.94
C GLU A 306 24.56 -2.02 20.18
N LEU A 307 25.24 -1.54 19.14
CA LEU A 307 24.78 -0.43 18.30
C LEU A 307 23.50 -0.79 17.52
N CYS A 308 23.38 -2.04 17.07
CA CYS A 308 22.17 -2.55 16.42
C CYS A 308 20.94 -2.44 17.33
N HIS A 309 21.11 -2.73 18.62
CA HIS A 309 20.04 -2.65 19.62
C HIS A 309 19.88 -1.27 20.28
N SER A 310 20.67 -0.29 19.85
CA SER A 310 20.59 1.06 20.40
C SER A 310 19.22 1.69 20.14
N THR A 311 18.78 2.54 21.07
CA THR A 311 17.50 3.26 20.95
C THR A 311 17.40 4.05 19.64
N THR A 312 18.51 4.64 19.19
CA THR A 312 18.57 5.39 17.93
C THR A 312 18.28 4.49 16.73
N THR A 313 18.94 3.34 16.62
CA THR A 313 18.69 2.36 15.54
C THR A 313 17.23 1.91 15.54
N VAL A 314 16.70 1.57 16.71
CA VAL A 314 15.30 1.12 16.87
C VAL A 314 14.32 2.20 16.41
N ILE A 315 14.53 3.46 16.80
CA ILE A 315 13.68 4.58 16.38
C ILE A 315 13.75 4.77 14.86
N LEU A 316 14.95 4.73 14.27
CA LEU A 316 15.11 4.90 12.82
C LEU A 316 14.43 3.76 12.05
N PHE A 317 14.57 2.51 12.50
CA PHE A 317 13.86 1.37 11.91
C PHE A 317 12.36 1.57 11.98
N TYR A 318 11.85 1.96 13.15
CA TYR A 318 10.41 2.19 13.35
C TYR A 318 9.85 3.32 12.46
N LEU A 319 10.59 4.42 12.33
CA LEU A 319 10.19 5.52 11.44
C LEU A 319 10.11 5.08 9.98
N TRP A 320 11.04 4.23 9.53
CA TRP A 320 10.97 3.66 8.19
C TRP A 320 9.79 2.73 7.97
N ARG A 321 9.37 1.94 8.98
CA ARG A 321 8.14 1.13 8.90
C ARG A 321 6.90 1.98 8.58
N LEU A 322 6.87 3.22 9.07
CA LEU A 322 5.74 4.14 8.86
C LEU A 322 5.79 4.90 7.54
N LEU A 323 7.00 5.07 6.97
CA LEU A 323 7.27 5.99 5.85
C LEU A 323 7.78 5.29 4.59
N GLU A 324 7.84 3.95 4.61
CA GLU A 324 8.15 3.14 3.44
C GLU A 324 7.14 3.33 2.31
N GLY A 325 7.58 3.14 1.06
CA GLY A 325 6.73 3.28 -0.13
C GLY A 325 5.44 2.44 -0.09
N GLN A 326 5.51 1.19 0.37
CA GLN A 326 4.33 0.31 0.50
C GLN A 326 3.36 0.82 1.58
N ALA A 327 3.86 1.32 2.72
CA ALA A 327 3.01 1.97 3.74
C ALA A 327 2.27 3.19 3.17
N LEU A 328 2.96 4.03 2.39
CA LEU A 328 2.34 5.19 1.75
C LEU A 328 1.30 4.78 0.69
N LEU A 329 1.52 3.68 -0.05
CA LEU A 329 0.50 3.12 -0.92
C LEU A 329 -0.74 2.72 -0.13
N GLN A 330 -0.58 2.03 1.01
CA GLN A 330 -1.69 1.69 1.90
C GLN A 330 -2.45 2.94 2.40
N TYR A 331 -1.73 4.01 2.73
CA TYR A 331 -2.34 5.26 3.21
C TYR A 331 -3.21 5.96 2.17
N ILE A 332 -2.91 5.87 0.87
CA ILE A 332 -3.75 6.48 -0.19
C ILE A 332 -4.96 5.61 -0.54
N LEU A 333 -4.96 4.31 -0.25
CA LEU A 333 -6.10 3.43 -0.50
C LEU A 333 -7.27 3.72 0.46
N ILE A 334 -6.99 4.09 1.70
CA ILE A 334 -8.01 4.51 2.69
C ILE A 334 -8.86 5.70 2.19
N PRO A 335 -8.29 6.87 1.81
CA PRO A 335 -9.04 8.01 1.30
C PRO A 335 -9.76 7.70 -0.02
N ILE A 336 -9.34 6.70 -0.80
CA ILE A 336 -10.13 6.23 -1.95
C ILE A 336 -11.45 5.58 -1.49
N ILE A 337 -11.42 4.73 -0.45
CA ILE A 337 -12.61 4.03 0.07
C ILE A 337 -13.63 5.00 0.69
N ILE A 338 -13.16 6.05 1.37
CA ILE A 338 -14.01 7.05 2.07
C ILE A 338 -14.33 8.29 1.22
N ASP A 339 -13.91 8.32 -0.05
CA ASP A 339 -14.08 9.45 -0.97
C ASP A 339 -13.44 10.77 -0.52
N LYS A 340 -12.24 10.71 0.07
CA LYS A 340 -11.46 11.84 0.61
C LYS A 340 -10.07 12.00 -0.01
N ILE A 341 -9.94 11.59 -1.27
CA ILE A 341 -8.67 11.62 -2.02
C ILE A 341 -8.11 13.04 -2.12
N TRP A 342 -8.97 14.03 -2.39
CA TRP A 342 -8.55 15.42 -2.57
C TRP A 342 -8.01 16.03 -1.28
N GLU A 343 -8.75 15.84 -0.17
CA GLU A 343 -8.35 16.31 1.15
C GLU A 343 -7.02 15.68 1.56
N PHE A 344 -6.88 14.36 1.40
CA PHE A 344 -5.62 13.67 1.68
C PHE A 344 -4.44 14.28 0.92
N LEU A 345 -4.54 14.37 -0.41
CA LEU A 345 -3.44 14.92 -1.22
C LEU A 345 -3.08 16.35 -0.83
N ASN A 346 -4.07 17.18 -0.49
CA ASN A 346 -3.81 18.56 -0.10
C ASN A 346 -3.00 18.69 1.19
N TYR A 347 -3.23 17.81 2.17
CA TYR A 347 -2.54 17.87 3.46
C TYR A 347 -1.20 17.14 3.47
N THR A 348 -1.05 16.05 2.71
CA THR A 348 0.04 15.11 2.96
C THR A 348 1.27 15.28 2.07
N GLN A 349 1.11 15.57 0.78
CA GLN A 349 2.19 15.38 -0.20
C GLN A 349 3.53 16.09 0.12
N TYR A 350 3.49 17.36 0.54
CA TYR A 350 4.68 18.17 0.77
C TYR A 350 5.30 17.87 2.12
N VAL A 351 4.44 17.64 3.13
CA VAL A 351 4.86 17.25 4.47
C VAL A 351 5.55 15.89 4.42
N LEU A 352 4.94 14.91 3.74
CA LEU A 352 5.53 13.58 3.58
C LEU A 352 6.86 13.64 2.84
N LEU A 353 6.94 14.35 1.71
CA LEU A 353 8.18 14.48 0.96
C LEU A 353 9.32 15.07 1.82
N PHE A 354 9.04 16.14 2.56
CA PHE A 354 10.02 16.74 3.48
C PHE A 354 10.46 15.76 4.57
N VAL A 355 9.50 15.08 5.21
CA VAL A 355 9.79 14.13 6.30
C VAL A 355 10.63 12.95 5.81
N ILE A 356 10.34 12.40 4.62
CA ILE A 356 11.10 11.29 4.02
C ILE A 356 12.53 11.71 3.70
N VAL A 357 12.72 12.89 3.08
CA VAL A 357 14.06 13.41 2.78
C VAL A 357 14.84 13.66 4.08
N ALA A 358 14.21 14.26 5.08
CA ALA A 358 14.84 14.53 6.37
C ALA A 358 15.22 13.24 7.12
N LEU A 359 14.36 12.22 7.09
CA LEU A 359 14.64 10.91 7.66
C LEU A 359 15.83 10.25 6.95
N TYR A 360 15.87 10.29 5.63
CA TYR A 360 16.97 9.75 4.84
C TYR A 360 18.30 10.44 5.16
N VAL A 361 18.34 11.77 5.19
CA VAL A 361 19.55 12.53 5.56
C VAL A 361 20.01 12.20 6.97
N THR A 362 19.06 12.08 7.92
CA THR A 362 19.37 11.66 9.29
C THR A 362 19.99 10.26 9.33
N CYS A 363 19.45 9.32 8.55
CA CYS A 363 20.00 7.98 8.41
C CYS A 363 21.41 8.01 7.81
N LEU A 364 21.67 8.83 6.80
CA LEU A 364 23.02 8.95 6.20
C LEU A 364 24.06 9.45 7.21
N ILE A 365 23.72 10.48 8.00
CA ILE A 365 24.61 11.00 9.05
C ILE A 365 24.86 9.91 10.10
N TYR A 366 23.82 9.19 10.50
CA TYR A 366 23.93 8.12 11.48
C TYR A 366 24.74 6.91 10.97
N ILE A 367 24.51 6.50 9.72
CA ILE A 367 25.26 5.44 9.03
C ILE A 367 26.75 5.79 8.95
N HIS A 368 27.09 7.04 8.59
CA HIS A 368 28.47 7.50 8.57
C HIS A 368 29.12 7.42 9.96
N HIS A 369 28.39 7.83 11.00
CA HIS A 369 28.84 7.72 12.38
C HIS A 369 29.07 6.25 12.80
N LEU A 370 28.14 5.35 12.46
CA LEU A 370 28.26 3.91 12.74
C LEU A 370 29.49 3.30 12.05
N ARG A 371 29.71 3.61 10.76
CA ARG A 371 30.89 3.13 10.02
C ARG A 371 32.18 3.59 10.67
N THR A 372 32.23 4.83 11.13
CA THR A 372 33.41 5.37 11.83
C THR A 372 33.67 4.65 13.16
N LEU A 373 32.62 4.36 13.95
CA LEU A 373 32.76 3.62 15.21
C LEU A 373 33.19 2.16 15.01
N LEU A 374 32.74 1.54 13.93
CA LEU A 374 33.02 0.13 13.60
C LEU A 374 34.29 -0.04 12.74
N ASN A 375 34.99 1.04 12.40
CA ASN A 375 36.14 1.06 11.49
C ASN A 375 35.85 0.40 10.13
N LEU A 376 34.69 0.72 9.54
CA LEU A 376 34.21 0.21 8.25
C LEU A 376 34.40 1.20 7.09
#